data_AF-A0A524E6H6-F1
#
_entry.id   AF-A0A524E6H6-F1
#
_cell.length_a   1.000
_cell.length_b   1.000
_cell.length_c   1.000
_cell.angle_alpha   90.00
_cell.angle_beta   90.00
_cell.angle_gamma   90.00
#
_symmetry.space_group_name_H-M   'P 1'
#
loop_
_entity.id
_entity.type
_entity.pdbx_description
1 polymer ?
#
loop_
_entity_poly.entity_id
_entity_poly.type
_entity_poly.pdbx_seq_one_letter_code
_entity_poly.pdbx_strand_id
1 'polypeptide(L)'
;MSAPSLSTSGELSRSLSADGGVVSTLISVLRMAQIRVIERGERSSMSMKRFGVSVPTDLLERFDELVEKKGYVGRSEALRDAMRSYITQTEWESEQGGKHAALNIVYRHKPSLMANLIESQHSARAHVTSTVHVHLTETHCLEILTIRGDREDIQALADEIGGLSGIEYVRLFPFALLDDTEEHSHRH
;
A
#
# COMPACT_ATOMS: atom_id res chain seq x y z
N MET A 1 -7.20 48.39 -51.61
CA MET A 1 -8.62 47.99 -51.57
C MET A 1 -8.71 46.89 -50.52
N SER A 2 -8.85 47.26 -49.25
CA SER A 2 -10.12 47.39 -48.53
C SER A 2 -10.64 46.03 -48.05
N ALA A 3 -10.58 45.84 -46.73
CA ALA A 3 -11.26 44.77 -46.01
C ALA A 3 -12.80 44.86 -46.19
N PRO A 4 -13.52 43.83 -45.72
CA PRO A 4 -14.30 44.11 -44.52
C PRO A 4 -14.22 43.00 -43.45
N SER A 5 -14.36 43.48 -42.22
CA SER A 5 -14.66 42.76 -40.98
C SER A 5 -16.18 42.68 -40.74
N LEU A 6 -16.62 41.73 -39.90
CA LEU A 6 -17.78 41.72 -38.96
C LEU A 6 -18.24 40.24 -38.78
N SER A 7 -17.98 39.58 -37.66
CA SER A 7 -18.64 39.70 -36.34
C SER A 7 -20.03 39.06 -36.26
N THR A 8 -20.11 37.87 -35.67
CA THR A 8 -21.14 37.40 -34.71
C THR A 8 -20.44 36.34 -33.85
N SER A 9 -20.09 36.56 -32.58
CA SER A 9 -20.89 36.64 -31.35
C SER A 9 -21.73 35.39 -31.06
N GLY A 10 -21.33 34.66 -30.00
CA GLY A 10 -22.02 33.50 -29.41
C GLY A 10 -21.66 32.19 -30.14
N GLU A 11 -21.04 31.16 -29.55
CA GLU A 11 -21.24 30.60 -28.22
C GLU A 11 -19.91 30.00 -27.71
N LEU A 12 -19.26 30.72 -26.79
CA LEU A 12 -18.56 30.06 -25.69
C LEU A 12 -19.62 29.76 -24.62
N SER A 13 -19.50 28.62 -23.96
CA SER A 13 -20.20 28.16 -22.74
C SER A 13 -21.34 27.15 -22.93
N ARG A 14 -20.96 25.87 -22.90
CA ARG A 14 -21.73 24.68 -22.43
C ARG A 14 -20.81 23.47 -22.66
N SER A 15 -20.34 22.68 -21.70
CA SER A 15 -20.50 22.63 -20.26
C SER A 15 -19.39 21.69 -19.77
N LEU A 16 -18.23 22.25 -19.41
CA LEU A 16 -17.16 21.54 -18.69
C LEU A 16 -17.29 21.95 -17.21
N SER A 17 -18.08 21.20 -16.43
CA SER A 17 -18.13 21.32 -14.97
C SER A 17 -19.00 20.22 -14.37
N ALA A 18 -18.35 19.17 -13.86
CA ALA A 18 -18.73 18.21 -12.81
C ALA A 18 -18.02 16.89 -13.15
N ASP A 19 -16.96 16.43 -12.49
CA ASP A 19 -16.48 16.67 -11.14
C ASP A 19 -14.94 16.70 -11.12
N GLY A 20 -14.38 17.91 -11.19
CA GLY A 20 -12.96 18.15 -10.92
C GLY A 20 -12.57 17.96 -9.45
N GLY A 21 -13.55 17.71 -8.57
CA GLY A 21 -13.32 17.39 -7.16
C GLY A 21 -12.74 15.99 -6.98
N VAL A 22 -13.38 14.96 -7.57
CA VAL A 22 -13.05 13.56 -7.25
C VAL A 22 -11.71 13.13 -7.87
N VAL A 23 -11.39 13.59 -9.07
CA VAL A 23 -10.09 13.30 -9.73
C VAL A 23 -8.94 14.04 -9.06
N SER A 24 -9.16 15.28 -8.59
CA SER A 24 -8.19 16.05 -7.80
C SER A 24 -7.96 15.41 -6.42
N THR A 25 -9.03 14.90 -5.80
CA THR A 25 -8.94 14.14 -4.54
C THR A 25 -8.25 12.80 -4.75
N LEU A 26 -8.55 12.05 -5.81
CA LEU A 26 -7.86 10.79 -6.10
C LEU A 26 -6.39 10.98 -6.48
N ILE A 27 -6.04 12.02 -7.24
CA ILE A 27 -4.63 12.35 -7.54
C ILE A 27 -3.91 12.82 -6.27
N SER A 28 -4.59 13.48 -5.34
CA SER A 28 -4.02 13.80 -4.02
C SER A 28 -3.81 12.56 -3.16
N VAL A 29 -4.75 11.61 -3.16
CA VAL A 29 -4.65 10.33 -2.43
C VAL A 29 -3.59 9.41 -3.06
N LEU A 30 -3.43 9.41 -4.39
CA LEU A 30 -2.42 8.62 -5.11
C LEU A 30 -1.02 9.27 -5.12
N ARG A 31 -0.90 10.61 -5.07
CA ARG A 31 0.39 11.28 -4.72
C ARG A 31 0.79 11.06 -3.27
N MET A 32 -0.17 10.70 -2.40
CA MET A 32 0.08 10.26 -1.02
C MET A 32 0.43 8.78 -0.88
N ALA A 33 0.64 8.04 -1.98
CA ALA A 33 1.23 6.70 -1.95
C ALA A 33 2.76 6.70 -1.73
N GLN A 34 3.32 7.78 -1.17
CA GLN A 34 4.37 7.58 -0.18
C GLN A 34 3.67 7.01 1.04
N ILE A 35 3.79 5.70 1.24
CA ILE A 35 3.42 5.08 2.51
C ILE A 35 4.26 5.78 3.59
N ARG A 36 3.74 6.87 4.15
CA ARG A 36 4.14 7.36 5.46
C ARG A 36 3.42 6.45 6.42
N VAL A 37 4.18 5.61 7.11
CA VAL A 37 3.72 5.00 8.34
C VAL A 37 3.29 6.15 9.25
N ILE A 38 1.99 6.38 9.39
CA ILE A 38 1.47 7.32 10.36
C ILE A 38 1.59 6.63 11.73
N GLU A 39 2.72 6.82 12.40
CA GLU A 39 2.82 6.58 13.84
C GLU A 39 1.96 7.65 14.54
N ARG A 40 0.69 7.33 14.83
CA ARG A 40 -0.14 8.10 15.77
C ARG A 40 -0.53 7.20 16.93
N GLY A 41 0.20 7.31 18.03
CA GLY A 41 -0.18 6.71 19.31
C GLY A 41 1.00 6.53 20.24
N GLU A 42 1.01 7.30 21.34
CA GLU A 42 1.89 7.27 22.50
C GLU A 42 3.40 7.54 22.31
N ARG A 43 3.85 8.68 22.86
CA ARG A 43 5.26 8.91 23.17
C ARG A 43 5.67 7.98 24.31
N SER A 44 5.85 6.69 24.01
CA SER A 44 6.83 5.88 24.72
C SER A 44 8.19 6.50 24.41
N SER A 45 9.02 6.75 25.41
CA SER A 45 10.34 7.32 25.22
C SER A 45 11.23 6.32 24.47
N MET A 46 11.12 6.25 23.14
CA MET A 46 12.05 5.47 22.32
C MET A 46 13.44 6.07 22.49
N SER A 47 14.32 5.35 23.19
CA SER A 47 15.71 5.77 23.36
C SER A 47 16.42 5.74 22.01
N MET A 48 16.71 6.91 21.44
CA MET A 48 17.46 7.03 20.19
C MET A 48 18.94 6.79 20.46
N LYS A 49 19.52 5.75 19.84
CA LYS A 49 20.97 5.51 19.86
C LYS A 49 21.61 6.05 18.57
N ARG A 50 22.71 6.79 18.72
CA ARG A 50 23.53 7.26 17.60
C ARG A 50 24.64 6.24 17.34
N PHE A 51 24.81 5.86 16.09
CA PHE A 51 25.90 5.01 15.63
C PHE A 51 26.45 5.58 14.31
N GLY A 52 27.74 5.31 14.05
CA GLY A 52 28.40 5.67 12.80
C GLY A 52 28.55 4.45 11.91
N VAL A 53 28.38 4.62 10.61
CA VAL A 53 28.59 3.58 9.59
C VAL A 53 29.52 4.10 8.51
N SER A 54 30.42 3.23 8.03
CA SER A 54 31.23 3.50 6.85
C SER A 54 30.54 2.91 5.63
N VAL A 55 30.38 3.71 4.58
CA VAL A 55 29.74 3.31 3.32
C VAL A 55 30.57 3.83 2.13
N PRO A 56 30.62 3.11 1.00
CA PRO A 56 31.21 3.62 -0.23
C PRO A 56 30.58 4.96 -0.66
N THR A 57 31.39 5.87 -1.17
CA THR A 57 30.95 7.23 -1.56
C THR A 57 29.84 7.19 -2.60
N ASP A 58 30.00 6.37 -3.63
CA ASP A 58 29.03 6.20 -4.71
C ASP A 58 27.68 5.65 -4.21
N LEU A 59 27.71 4.77 -3.22
CA LEU A 59 26.49 4.26 -2.58
C LEU A 59 25.77 5.36 -1.80
N LEU A 60 26.51 6.19 -1.05
CA LEU A 60 25.93 7.28 -0.28
C LEU A 60 25.32 8.35 -1.19
N GLU A 61 25.99 8.71 -2.28
CA GLU A 61 25.48 9.66 -3.27
C GLU A 61 24.15 9.19 -3.88
N ARG A 62 24.09 7.92 -4.31
CA ARG A 62 22.85 7.32 -4.83
C ARG A 62 21.74 7.24 -3.77
N PHE A 63 22.10 7.02 -2.51
CA PHE A 63 21.14 7.02 -1.42
C PHE A 63 20.57 8.44 -1.19
N ASP A 64 21.40 9.48 -1.27
CA ASP A 64 20.97 10.87 -1.13
C ASP A 64 20.01 11.31 -2.23
N GLU A 65 20.29 10.94 -3.49
CA GLU A 65 19.36 11.16 -4.60
C GLU A 65 17.99 10.53 -4.32
N LEU A 66 17.96 9.34 -3.71
CA LEU A 66 16.72 8.67 -3.33
C LEU A 66 16.02 9.35 -2.14
N VAL A 67 16.78 9.82 -1.15
CA VAL A 67 16.26 10.58 0.01
C VAL A 67 15.52 11.82 -0.49
N GLU A 68 16.12 12.58 -1.40
CA GLU A 68 15.52 13.78 -1.99
C GLU A 68 14.31 13.43 -2.86
N LYS A 69 14.47 12.48 -3.79
CA LYS A 69 13.39 12.08 -4.71
C LYS A 69 12.17 11.52 -3.98
N LYS A 70 12.38 10.83 -2.86
CA LYS A 70 11.31 10.31 -1.99
C LYS A 70 10.93 11.30 -0.88
N GLY A 71 11.38 12.54 -0.89
CA GLY A 71 10.88 13.59 0.03
C GLY A 71 11.03 13.27 1.51
N TYR A 72 12.07 12.51 1.89
CA TYR A 72 12.39 12.24 3.29
C TYR A 72 12.88 13.51 3.99
N VAL A 73 12.64 13.63 5.30
CA VAL A 73 13.14 14.77 6.10
C VAL A 73 14.66 14.74 6.23
N GLY A 74 15.26 13.55 6.13
CA GLY A 74 16.71 13.40 5.99
C GLY A 74 17.17 11.94 5.96
N ARG A 75 18.49 11.75 5.78
CA ARG A 75 19.13 10.43 5.69
C ARG A 75 18.75 9.50 6.84
N SER A 76 18.70 10.02 8.07
CA SER A 76 18.40 9.20 9.26
C SER A 76 16.98 8.63 9.26
N GLU A 77 16.01 9.29 8.62
CA GLU A 77 14.65 8.76 8.48
C GLU A 77 14.60 7.68 7.40
N ALA A 78 15.16 7.98 6.23
CA ALA A 78 15.28 7.01 5.14
C ALA A 78 16.05 5.74 5.56
N LEU A 79 17.12 5.90 6.36
CA LEU A 79 17.89 4.78 6.88
C LEU A 79 17.09 3.95 7.90
N ARG A 80 16.32 4.61 8.79
CA ARG A 80 15.44 3.90 9.73
C ARG A 80 14.37 3.10 9.00
N ASP A 81 13.75 3.68 7.97
CA ASP A 81 12.78 2.99 7.13
C ASP A 81 13.41 1.80 6.38
N ALA A 82 14.60 2.00 5.82
CA ALA A 82 15.34 0.93 5.15
C ALA A 82 15.69 -0.21 6.13
N MET A 83 16.13 0.12 7.35
CA MET A 83 16.41 -0.86 8.40
C MET A 83 15.15 -1.64 8.80
N ARG A 84 14.02 -0.95 9.05
CA ARG A 84 12.74 -1.60 9.36
C ARG A 84 12.32 -2.54 8.24
N SER A 85 12.35 -2.07 7.00
CA SER A 85 12.01 -2.87 5.82
C SER A 85 12.90 -4.11 5.69
N TYR A 86 14.21 -3.96 5.90
CA TYR A 86 15.16 -5.09 5.85
C TYR A 86 14.91 -6.12 6.96
N ILE A 87 14.64 -5.66 8.19
CA ILE A 87 14.29 -6.53 9.33
C ILE A 87 12.99 -7.28 9.02
N THR A 88 11.92 -6.57 8.63
CA THR A 88 10.64 -7.18 8.26
C THR A 88 10.80 -8.22 7.16
N GLN A 89 11.58 -7.94 6.12
CA GLN A 89 11.84 -8.89 5.04
C GLN A 89 12.60 -10.12 5.54
N THR A 90 13.61 -9.94 6.39
CA THR A 90 14.43 -11.03 6.92
C THR A 90 13.65 -11.91 7.91
N GLU A 91 12.83 -11.30 8.77
CA GLU A 91 11.93 -12.02 9.69
C GLU A 91 10.79 -12.72 8.94
N TRP A 92 10.31 -12.14 7.83
CA TRP A 92 9.42 -12.85 6.93
C TRP A 92 10.08 -14.09 6.32
N GLU A 93 11.38 -14.05 6.07
CA GLU A 93 12.14 -15.20 5.56
C GLU A 93 12.49 -16.24 6.63
N SER A 94 12.59 -15.86 7.91
CA SER A 94 12.87 -16.78 9.02
C SER A 94 11.58 -17.47 9.53
N GLU A 95 11.69 -18.73 9.98
CA GLU A 95 10.55 -19.59 10.35
C GLU A 95 9.89 -19.26 11.71
N GLN A 96 10.15 -18.10 12.31
CA GLN A 96 9.68 -17.78 13.68
C GLN A 96 8.74 -16.56 13.70
N GLY A 97 7.47 -16.80 14.03
CA GLY A 97 6.48 -15.77 14.36
C GLY A 97 5.21 -15.87 13.52
N GLY A 98 4.05 -15.69 14.15
CA GLY A 98 2.76 -15.58 13.44
C GLY A 98 2.76 -14.31 12.60
N LYS A 99 2.61 -14.45 11.28
CA LYS A 99 2.86 -13.34 10.36
C LYS A 99 1.53 -12.70 9.97
N HIS A 100 1.57 -11.39 9.81
CA HIS A 100 0.47 -10.62 9.25
C HIS A 100 0.83 -10.23 7.82
N ALA A 101 -0.15 -10.14 6.94
CA ALA A 101 0.08 -9.65 5.59
C ALA A 101 -1.14 -8.91 5.05
N ALA A 102 -0.92 -8.00 4.12
CA ALA A 102 -1.95 -7.46 3.27
C ALA A 102 -1.79 -8.04 1.85
N LEU A 103 -2.85 -8.64 1.31
CA LEU A 103 -2.89 -9.06 -0.09
C LEU A 103 -3.74 -8.08 -0.89
N ASN A 104 -3.10 -7.34 -1.79
CA ASN A 104 -3.80 -6.44 -2.70
C ASN A 104 -4.07 -7.16 -4.01
N ILE A 105 -5.32 -7.12 -4.47
CA ILE A 105 -5.81 -7.81 -5.64
C ILE A 105 -6.57 -6.81 -6.52
N VAL A 106 -6.23 -6.72 -7.81
CA VAL A 106 -7.06 -6.01 -8.80
C VAL A 106 -7.59 -7.01 -9.81
N TYR A 107 -8.89 -6.97 -10.04
CA TYR A 107 -9.57 -7.90 -10.92
C TYR A 107 -10.77 -7.28 -11.62
N ARG A 108 -11.20 -7.92 -12.71
CA ARG A 108 -12.46 -7.56 -13.36
C ARG A 108 -13.63 -8.19 -12.65
N HIS A 109 -14.58 -7.37 -12.21
CA HIS A 109 -15.77 -7.84 -11.52
C HIS A 109 -16.59 -8.80 -12.41
N LYS A 110 -16.63 -10.07 -12.01
CA LYS A 110 -17.47 -11.12 -12.61
C LYS A 110 -18.03 -11.97 -11.48
N PRO A 111 -19.33 -12.32 -11.50
CA PRO A 111 -19.94 -13.10 -10.41
C PRO A 111 -19.20 -14.40 -10.09
N SER A 112 -18.72 -15.12 -11.12
CA SER A 112 -17.96 -16.37 -10.94
C SER A 112 -16.61 -16.16 -10.27
N LEU A 113 -15.91 -15.07 -10.59
CA LEU A 113 -14.61 -14.77 -9.99
C LEU A 113 -14.78 -14.36 -8.53
N MET A 114 -15.81 -13.58 -8.21
CA MET A 114 -16.11 -13.22 -6.83
C MET A 114 -16.46 -14.43 -5.98
N ALA A 115 -17.26 -15.36 -6.51
CA ALA A 115 -17.56 -16.60 -5.82
C ALA A 115 -16.28 -17.40 -5.52
N ASN A 116 -15.39 -17.51 -6.50
CA ASN A 116 -14.10 -18.18 -6.31
C ASN A 116 -13.21 -17.46 -5.29
N LEU A 117 -13.16 -16.12 -5.32
CA LEU A 117 -12.40 -15.33 -4.35
C LEU A 117 -12.90 -15.54 -2.92
N ILE A 118 -14.22 -15.55 -2.73
CA ILE A 118 -14.84 -15.82 -1.43
C ILE A 118 -14.53 -17.25 -0.98
N GLU A 119 -14.66 -18.23 -1.88
CA GLU A 119 -14.34 -19.63 -1.58
C GLU A 119 -12.88 -19.79 -1.15
N SER A 120 -11.92 -19.27 -1.92
CA SER A 120 -10.50 -19.31 -1.58
C SER A 120 -10.21 -18.66 -0.22
N GLN A 121 -10.87 -17.54 0.11
CA GLN A 121 -10.74 -16.89 1.42
C GLN A 121 -11.31 -17.75 2.56
N HIS A 122 -12.43 -18.44 2.34
CA HIS A 122 -13.10 -19.29 3.34
C HIS A 122 -12.40 -20.64 3.55
N SER A 123 -11.82 -21.22 2.50
CA SER A 123 -11.09 -22.49 2.57
C SER A 123 -9.62 -22.34 2.98
N ALA A 124 -9.11 -21.11 3.04
CA ALA A 124 -7.75 -20.82 3.43
C ALA A 124 -7.42 -21.35 4.84
N ARG A 125 -6.21 -21.88 4.99
CA ARG A 125 -5.65 -22.17 6.32
C ARG A 125 -5.24 -20.89 7.05
N ALA A 126 -4.74 -19.91 6.30
CA ALA A 126 -4.49 -18.57 6.81
C ALA A 126 -5.81 -17.85 7.09
N HIS A 127 -5.86 -17.12 8.20
CA HIS A 127 -7.08 -16.45 8.63
C HIS A 127 -7.17 -15.05 8.01
N VAL A 128 -8.14 -14.85 7.11
CA VAL A 128 -8.48 -13.52 6.58
C VAL A 128 -9.27 -12.75 7.65
N THR A 129 -8.61 -11.79 8.30
CA THR A 129 -9.20 -11.01 9.40
C THR A 129 -10.13 -9.92 8.90
N SER A 130 -9.88 -9.40 7.71
CA SER A 130 -10.72 -8.38 7.08
C SER A 130 -10.50 -8.31 5.57
N THR A 131 -11.53 -7.87 4.88
CA THR A 131 -11.53 -7.66 3.43
C THR A 131 -12.09 -6.27 3.15
N VAL A 132 -11.33 -5.44 2.44
CA VAL A 132 -11.78 -4.15 1.94
C VAL A 132 -11.95 -4.25 0.44
N HIS A 133 -13.16 -3.98 -0.06
CA HIS A 133 -13.47 -4.00 -1.49
C HIS A 133 -13.79 -2.59 -1.99
N VAL A 134 -13.17 -2.18 -3.09
CA VAL A 134 -13.32 -0.84 -3.69
C VAL A 134 -13.55 -0.98 -5.19
N HIS A 135 -14.63 -0.37 -5.69
CA HIS A 135 -14.84 -0.24 -7.14
C HIS A 135 -13.91 0.85 -7.70
N LEU A 136 -12.92 0.45 -8.51
CA LEU A 136 -12.00 1.38 -9.16
C LEU A 136 -12.60 1.98 -10.44
N THR A 137 -13.33 1.15 -11.18
CA THR A 137 -14.07 1.52 -12.40
C THR A 137 -15.35 0.70 -12.48
N GLU A 138 -16.17 0.90 -13.52
CA GLU A 138 -17.35 0.07 -13.79
C GLU A 138 -17.03 -1.43 -13.92
N THR A 139 -15.79 -1.78 -14.25
CA THR A 139 -15.40 -3.16 -14.53
C THR A 139 -14.31 -3.70 -13.61
N HIS A 140 -13.62 -2.86 -12.84
CA HIS A 140 -12.49 -3.27 -12.01
C HIS A 140 -12.72 -2.99 -10.54
N CYS A 141 -12.29 -3.93 -9.71
CA CYS A 141 -12.32 -3.82 -8.27
C CYS A 141 -10.90 -3.99 -7.71
N LEU A 142 -10.61 -3.25 -6.65
CA LEU A 142 -9.49 -3.47 -5.76
C LEU A 142 -10.02 -4.19 -4.53
N GLU A 143 -9.37 -5.27 -4.14
CA GLU A 143 -9.63 -5.95 -2.89
C GLU A 143 -8.35 -6.03 -2.08
N ILE A 144 -8.44 -5.70 -0.80
CA ILE A 144 -7.32 -5.74 0.15
C ILE A 144 -7.71 -6.69 1.26
N LEU A 145 -7.02 -7.83 1.33
CA LEU A 145 -7.20 -8.82 2.40
C LEU A 145 -6.17 -8.58 3.48
N THR A 146 -6.60 -8.42 4.72
CA THR A 146 -5.70 -8.51 5.88
C THR A 146 -5.71 -9.96 6.35
N ILE A 147 -4.53 -10.58 6.40
CA ILE A 147 -4.37 -12.02 6.62
C ILE A 147 -3.43 -12.23 7.81
N ARG A 148 -3.79 -13.17 8.68
CA ARG A 148 -2.97 -13.64 9.80
C ARG A 148 -2.76 -15.14 9.66
N GLY A 149 -1.53 -15.62 9.78
CA GLY A 149 -1.24 -17.04 9.74
C GLY A 149 0.25 -17.33 9.61
N ASP A 150 0.57 -18.61 9.41
CA ASP A 150 1.92 -19.01 9.08
C ASP A 150 2.25 -18.58 7.65
N ARG A 151 3.55 -18.38 7.38
CA ARG A 151 4.05 -17.85 6.11
C ARG A 151 3.56 -18.69 4.92
N GLU A 152 3.67 -20.01 5.06
CA GLU A 152 3.35 -20.98 4.02
C GLU A 152 1.87 -20.91 3.66
N ASP A 153 1.00 -20.78 4.67
CA ASP A 153 -0.44 -20.68 4.46
C ASP A 153 -0.87 -19.34 3.84
N ILE A 154 -0.22 -18.24 4.24
CA ILE A 154 -0.45 -16.92 3.63
C ILE A 154 -0.01 -16.93 2.17
N GLN A 155 1.18 -17.48 1.89
CA GLN A 155 1.71 -17.56 0.53
C GLN A 155 0.83 -18.48 -0.34
N ALA A 156 0.38 -19.61 0.20
CA ALA A 156 -0.51 -20.52 -0.50
C ALA A 156 -1.82 -19.84 -0.90
N LEU A 157 -2.44 -19.05 0.00
CA LEU A 157 -3.63 -18.27 -0.33
C LEU A 157 -3.35 -17.22 -1.41
N ALA A 158 -2.22 -16.51 -1.33
CA ALA A 158 -1.85 -15.51 -2.33
C ALA A 158 -1.62 -16.14 -3.72
N ASP A 159 -0.99 -17.31 -3.77
CA ASP A 159 -0.73 -18.06 -5.01
C ASP A 159 -2.03 -18.63 -5.60
N GLU A 160 -2.91 -19.18 -4.76
CA GLU A 160 -4.22 -19.68 -5.17
C GLU A 160 -5.06 -18.56 -5.80
N ILE A 161 -5.19 -17.43 -5.11
CA ILE A 161 -5.90 -16.25 -5.60
C ILE A 161 -5.24 -15.74 -6.88
N GLY A 162 -3.91 -15.61 -6.90
CA GLY A 162 -3.16 -15.15 -8.08
C GLY A 162 -3.34 -16.03 -9.31
N GLY A 163 -3.66 -17.32 -9.13
CA GLY A 163 -3.95 -18.28 -10.19
C GLY A 163 -5.38 -18.20 -10.76
N LEU A 164 -6.30 -17.48 -10.12
CA LEU A 164 -7.68 -17.36 -10.59
C LEU A 164 -7.77 -16.58 -11.90
N SER A 165 -8.51 -17.13 -12.86
CA SER A 165 -8.74 -16.46 -14.14
C SER A 165 -9.52 -15.15 -13.97
N GLY A 166 -8.88 -14.03 -14.30
CA GLY A 166 -9.45 -12.68 -14.25
C GLY A 166 -8.84 -11.77 -13.17
N ILE A 167 -7.89 -12.29 -12.39
CA ILE A 167 -6.95 -11.45 -11.64
C ILE A 167 -5.98 -10.76 -12.60
N GLU A 168 -5.86 -9.45 -12.48
CA GLU A 168 -4.95 -8.64 -13.29
C GLU A 168 -3.71 -8.19 -12.50
N TYR A 169 -3.84 -8.10 -11.18
CA TYR A 169 -2.75 -7.74 -10.29
C TYR A 169 -2.93 -8.42 -8.94
N VAL A 170 -1.83 -8.95 -8.41
CA VAL A 170 -1.75 -9.45 -7.05
C VAL A 170 -0.41 -9.04 -6.44
N ARG A 171 -0.43 -8.56 -5.20
CA ARG A 171 0.81 -8.30 -4.45
C ARG A 171 0.59 -8.53 -2.97
N LEU A 172 1.45 -9.37 -2.40
CA LEU A 172 1.53 -9.62 -0.97
C LEU A 172 2.47 -8.60 -0.31
N PHE A 173 2.02 -8.04 0.81
CA PHE A 173 2.77 -7.13 1.66
C PHE A 173 2.87 -7.76 3.05
N PRO A 174 3.97 -8.45 3.36
CA PRO A 174 4.17 -9.05 4.67
C PRO A 174 4.50 -7.99 5.73
N PHE A 175 4.06 -8.24 6.95
CA PHE A 175 4.36 -7.45 8.14
C PHE A 175 4.88 -8.36 9.25
N ALA A 176 6.01 -7.98 9.81
CA ALA A 176 6.49 -8.51 11.08
C ALA A 176 6.03 -7.54 12.16
N LEU A 177 5.10 -8.00 13.00
CA LEU A 177 4.86 -7.33 14.27
C LEU A 177 5.84 -7.96 15.24
N LEU A 178 6.72 -7.13 15.81
CA LEU A 178 7.44 -7.54 17.01
C LEU A 178 6.35 -7.65 18.08
N ASP A 179 6.21 -8.82 18.70
CA ASP A 179 5.32 -8.98 19.84
C ASP A 179 5.76 -7.99 20.92
N ASP A 180 5.03 -6.88 21.06
CA ASP A 180 5.03 -6.12 22.30
C ASP A 180 4.37 -7.04 23.33
N THR A 181 5.19 -7.80 24.05
CA THR A 181 4.78 -8.48 25.28
C THR A 181 4.51 -7.44 26.37
N GLU A 182 3.56 -6.54 26.12
CA GLU A 182 2.94 -5.76 27.16
C GLU A 182 1.67 -6.51 27.54
N GLU A 183 1.78 -7.33 28.60
CA GLU A 183 0.62 -7.86 29.32
C GLU A 183 -0.25 -6.68 29.77
N HIS A 184 -1.19 -6.25 28.93
CA HIS A 184 -2.27 -5.37 29.36
C HIS A 184 -3.21 -6.19 30.25
N SER A 185 -2.84 -6.30 31.52
CA SER A 185 -3.72 -6.69 32.61
C SER A 185 -4.86 -5.67 32.70
N HIS A 186 -5.95 -5.91 31.97
CA HIS A 186 -7.23 -5.29 32.26
C HIS A 186 -7.76 -5.85 33.59
N ARG A 187 -7.46 -5.12 34.67
CA ARG A 187 -8.19 -5.24 35.92
C ARG A 187 -9.55 -4.56 35.74
N HIS A 188 -10.62 -5.37 35.80
CA HIS A 188 -11.99 -4.90 36.00
C HIS A 188 -12.18 -4.36 37.42
#